data_AF-A0A2W1TDV3-F1
#
_entry.id   AF-A0A2W1TDV3-F1
#
_cell.length_a   1.000
_cell.length_b   1.000
_cell.length_c   1.000
_cell.angle_alpha   90.00
_cell.angle_beta   90.00
_cell.angle_gamma   90.00
#
_symmetry.space_group_name_H-M   'P 1'
#
loop_
_entity.id
_entity.type
_entity.pdbx_description
1 polymer ?
#
loop_
_entity_poly.entity_id
_entity_poly.type
_entity_poly.pdbx_seq_one_letter_code
_entity_poly.pdbx_strand_id
1 'polypeptide(L)'
;MDTVDRAGQRATVLTYVDTGGTHDQNSAIVTDPTTGDPVSVWAYPNDPGLPVLPQVTYRDAVAELLTTLGLPVTNPTLTVAAYRPGKRAVVRVDAPERTLFIKIVRPHRVAPIVRTHEQFAAAGLPVPRVLASRGDGLLVLELVRGVPAGSRITDIADDPRFVASLAALTGRIATVPMTQQARADAMDHADWHRRTLTTALPGDAEEIDRLYDAIGRRSIGWAAGQKQVVHGDLHLEQVFVDEDEPWRISGLLDIDTAGWGHPVRDIGAVVAHLVVTGLWHRSRGDAERGAAAERLADAVARDWVARNPQEAERIGPAIGAQLLAHAGGQATTGSANGIATAEQLLAATRAALAEPAPSLPSGSGRPRSAPRV
;
A
#
# COMPACT_ATOMS: atom_id res chain seq x y z
N MET A 1 3.85 -22.46 -17.62
CA MET A 1 4.33 -23.76 -18.13
C MET A 1 3.82 -23.93 -19.54
N ASP A 2 4.70 -24.27 -20.47
CA ASP A 2 4.25 -24.77 -21.77
C ASP A 2 3.76 -26.20 -21.60
N THR A 3 2.51 -26.42 -21.95
CA THR A 3 1.85 -27.72 -21.92
C THR A 3 1.74 -28.25 -23.35
N VAL A 4 1.90 -29.55 -23.51
CA VAL A 4 1.66 -30.25 -24.77
C VAL A 4 0.59 -31.28 -24.51
N ASP A 5 -0.51 -31.22 -25.24
CA ASP A 5 -1.57 -32.22 -25.12
C ASP A 5 -1.18 -33.54 -25.83
N ARG A 6 -2.05 -34.56 -25.74
CA ARG A 6 -1.82 -35.86 -26.40
C ARG A 6 -1.77 -35.78 -27.93
N ALA A 7 -2.27 -34.71 -28.53
CA ALA A 7 -2.23 -34.45 -29.96
C ALA A 7 -1.01 -33.63 -30.39
N GLY A 8 -0.12 -33.26 -29.46
CA GLY A 8 1.07 -32.46 -29.73
C GLY A 8 0.81 -30.96 -29.76
N GLN A 9 -0.41 -30.51 -29.45
CA GLN A 9 -0.75 -29.09 -29.44
C GLN A 9 -0.11 -28.40 -28.24
N ARG A 10 0.63 -27.33 -28.51
CA ARG A 10 1.30 -26.53 -27.48
C ARG A 10 0.36 -25.42 -27.00
N ALA A 11 0.32 -25.22 -25.70
CA ALA A 11 -0.33 -24.09 -25.06
C ALA A 11 0.53 -23.60 -23.90
N THR A 12 0.50 -22.31 -23.61
CA THR A 12 1.14 -21.78 -22.41
C THR A 12 0.08 -21.61 -21.33
N VAL A 13 0.22 -22.34 -20.23
CA VAL A 13 -0.68 -22.29 -19.07
C VAL A 13 0.05 -21.66 -17.90
N LEU A 14 -0.56 -20.66 -17.28
CA LEU A 14 -0.02 -20.07 -16.06
C LEU A 14 -0.46 -20.89 -14.85
N THR A 15 0.51 -21.54 -14.20
CA THR A 15 0.27 -22.48 -13.10
C THR A 15 0.80 -21.89 -11.80
N TYR A 16 0.06 -22.10 -10.71
CA TYR A 16 0.41 -21.65 -9.37
C TYR A 16 0.55 -22.84 -8.43
N VAL A 17 1.44 -22.70 -7.45
CA VAL A 17 1.69 -23.67 -6.39
C VAL A 17 1.52 -22.98 -5.05
N ASP A 18 0.68 -23.54 -4.18
CA ASP A 18 0.49 -23.09 -2.80
C ASP A 18 0.90 -24.22 -1.84
N THR A 19 1.87 -23.93 -0.99
CA THR A 19 2.43 -24.86 0.00
C THR A 19 1.70 -24.82 1.35
N GLY A 20 0.67 -23.97 1.50
CA GLY A 20 -0.07 -23.79 2.75
C GLY A 20 -1.60 -23.84 2.63
N GLY A 21 -2.13 -24.28 1.48
CA GLY A 21 -3.54 -24.11 1.12
C GLY A 21 -4.48 -25.28 1.42
N THR A 22 -5.74 -24.95 1.71
CA THR A 22 -6.90 -25.87 1.64
C THR A 22 -7.29 -26.11 0.18
N HIS A 23 -7.65 -27.35 -0.16
CA HIS A 23 -7.91 -27.77 -1.53
C HIS A 23 -9.40 -27.81 -1.87
N ASP A 24 -9.75 -27.49 -3.11
CA ASP A 24 -11.07 -27.77 -3.69
C ASP A 24 -10.94 -28.37 -5.11
N GLN A 25 -12.08 -28.57 -5.77
CA GLN A 25 -12.22 -29.15 -7.11
C GLN A 25 -11.46 -28.41 -8.23
N ASN A 26 -11.02 -27.17 -8.00
CA ASN A 26 -10.25 -26.37 -8.97
C ASN A 26 -8.73 -26.53 -8.80
N SER A 27 -8.30 -27.35 -7.84
CA SER A 27 -6.88 -27.60 -7.56
C SER A 27 -6.54 -29.08 -7.56
N ALA A 28 -5.37 -29.42 -8.07
CA ALA A 28 -4.75 -30.73 -7.89
C ALA A 28 -3.86 -30.70 -6.63
N ILE A 29 -3.83 -31.80 -5.89
CA ILE A 29 -2.87 -32.01 -4.81
C ILE A 29 -1.70 -32.80 -5.38
N VAL A 30 -0.50 -32.26 -5.26
CA VAL A 30 0.75 -32.90 -5.67
C VAL A 30 1.66 -32.99 -4.44
N THR A 31 2.48 -34.02 -4.34
CA THR A 31 3.50 -34.10 -3.28
C THR A 31 4.75 -33.36 -3.73
N ASP A 32 5.24 -32.41 -2.92
CA ASP A 32 6.55 -31.80 -3.14
C ASP A 32 7.64 -32.87 -2.98
N PRO A 33 8.44 -33.16 -4.01
CA PRO A 33 9.45 -34.21 -3.94
C PRO A 33 10.62 -33.89 -3.00
N THR A 34 10.80 -32.63 -2.62
CA THR A 34 11.89 -32.16 -1.74
C THR A 34 11.51 -32.28 -0.26
N THR A 35 10.29 -31.86 0.09
CA THR A 35 9.82 -31.81 1.48
C THR A 35 8.94 -33.02 1.83
N GLY A 36 8.29 -33.65 0.84
CA GLY A 36 7.27 -34.67 1.05
C GLY A 36 5.89 -34.10 1.41
N ASP A 37 5.76 -32.78 1.50
CA ASP A 37 4.51 -32.12 1.89
C ASP A 37 3.52 -32.04 0.71
N PRO A 38 2.20 -32.15 0.95
CA PRO A 38 1.20 -31.90 -0.08
C PRO A 38 1.18 -30.40 -0.44
N VAL A 39 1.17 -30.12 -1.74
CA VAL A 39 1.05 -28.77 -2.31
C VAL A 39 -0.15 -28.69 -3.25
N SER A 40 -0.82 -27.54 -3.24
CA SER A 40 -1.96 -27.28 -4.13
C SER A 40 -1.47 -26.68 -5.44
N VAL A 41 -1.93 -27.23 -6.56
CA VAL A 41 -1.57 -26.74 -7.90
C VAL A 41 -2.84 -26.42 -8.70
N TRP A 42 -2.90 -25.24 -9.30
CA TRP A 42 -4.00 -24.86 -10.18
C TRP A 42 -3.52 -24.05 -11.39
N ALA A 43 -4.34 -24.06 -12.44
CA ALA A 43 -4.12 -23.26 -13.64
C ALA A 43 -5.02 -22.02 -13.62
N TYR A 44 -4.47 -20.85 -13.95
CA TYR A 44 -5.29 -19.67 -14.20
C TYR A 44 -6.24 -19.94 -15.40
N PRO A 45 -7.53 -19.51 -15.33
CA PRO A 45 -8.16 -18.71 -14.28
C PRO A 45 -8.88 -19.50 -13.17
N ASN A 46 -8.69 -20.82 -13.08
CA ASN A 46 -9.38 -21.70 -12.13
C ASN A 46 -8.74 -21.64 -10.74
N ASP A 47 -8.71 -20.46 -10.15
CA ASP A 47 -8.15 -20.24 -8.80
C ASP A 47 -9.16 -20.69 -7.72
N PRO A 48 -8.80 -21.67 -6.86
CA PRO A 48 -9.71 -22.20 -5.83
C PRO A 48 -10.11 -21.15 -4.79
N GLY A 49 -9.25 -20.16 -4.55
CA GLY A 49 -9.55 -19.04 -3.67
C GLY A 49 -10.48 -18.00 -4.29
N LEU A 50 -10.67 -18.04 -5.61
CA LEU A 50 -11.41 -17.04 -6.40
C LEU A 50 -12.40 -17.71 -7.38
N PRO A 51 -13.47 -18.36 -6.88
CA PRO A 51 -14.33 -19.24 -7.69
C PRO A 51 -14.99 -18.58 -8.91
N VAL A 52 -15.17 -17.26 -8.87
CA VAL A 52 -15.81 -16.49 -9.95
C VAL A 52 -14.83 -15.95 -10.99
N LEU A 53 -13.52 -16.12 -10.79
CA LEU A 53 -12.49 -15.60 -11.71
C LEU A 53 -12.67 -16.10 -13.16
N PRO A 54 -12.99 -17.38 -13.44
CA PRO A 54 -13.24 -17.83 -14.81
C PRO A 54 -14.40 -17.11 -15.53
N GLN A 55 -15.39 -16.60 -14.79
CA GLN A 55 -16.55 -15.90 -15.36
C GLN A 55 -16.20 -14.50 -15.88
N VAL A 56 -15.05 -13.95 -15.46
CA VAL A 56 -14.66 -12.56 -15.73
C VAL A 56 -13.44 -12.44 -16.64
N THR A 57 -13.00 -13.55 -17.24
CA THR A 57 -11.88 -13.59 -18.19
C THR A 57 -12.30 -13.57 -19.66
N TYR A 58 -13.59 -13.69 -19.95
CA TYR A 58 -14.14 -13.72 -21.31
C TYR A 58 -15.10 -12.55 -21.53
N ARG A 59 -14.91 -11.81 -22.63
CA ARG A 59 -15.68 -10.60 -22.98
C ARG A 59 -17.19 -10.82 -22.91
N ASP A 60 -17.69 -11.84 -23.61
CA ASP A 60 -19.13 -12.08 -23.75
C ASP A 60 -19.76 -12.48 -22.40
N ALA A 61 -19.06 -13.30 -21.61
CA ALA A 61 -19.47 -13.67 -20.27
C ALA A 61 -19.53 -12.45 -19.32
N VAL A 62 -18.57 -11.52 -19.42
CA VAL A 62 -18.58 -10.28 -18.65
C VAL A 62 -19.76 -9.38 -19.06
N ALA A 63 -20.05 -9.25 -20.35
CA ALA A 63 -21.17 -8.44 -20.82
C ALA A 63 -22.53 -9.01 -20.34
N GLU A 64 -22.71 -10.33 -20.41
CA GLU A 64 -23.89 -11.01 -19.88
C GLU A 64 -24.00 -10.83 -18.35
N LEU A 65 -22.92 -11.11 -17.62
CA LEU A 65 -22.84 -10.93 -16.18
C LEU A 65 -23.24 -9.51 -15.76
N LEU A 66 -22.62 -8.50 -16.37
CA LEU A 66 -22.93 -7.10 -16.03
C LEU A 66 -24.37 -6.72 -16.40
N THR A 67 -24.94 -7.29 -17.47
CA THR A 67 -26.36 -7.13 -17.81
C THR A 67 -27.26 -7.69 -16.72
N THR A 68 -26.99 -8.90 -16.21
CA THR A 68 -27.77 -9.50 -15.10
C THR A 68 -27.70 -8.67 -13.81
N LEU A 69 -26.62 -7.91 -13.62
CA LEU A 69 -26.41 -7.01 -12.48
C LEU A 69 -27.00 -5.62 -12.71
N GLY A 70 -27.68 -5.36 -13.84
CA GLY A 70 -28.26 -4.06 -14.17
C GLY A 70 -27.25 -3.00 -14.64
N LEU A 71 -26.07 -3.44 -15.09
CA LEU A 71 -24.96 -2.60 -15.54
C LEU A 71 -24.56 -2.93 -16.99
N PRO A 72 -25.49 -2.92 -17.96
CA PRO A 72 -25.20 -3.39 -19.32
C PRO A 72 -24.05 -2.59 -19.95
N VAL A 73 -23.18 -3.31 -20.67
CA VAL A 73 -22.04 -2.78 -21.42
C VAL A 73 -21.94 -3.41 -22.80
N THR A 74 -21.51 -2.64 -23.79
CA THR A 74 -21.38 -3.13 -25.17
C THR A 74 -19.91 -3.37 -25.53
N ASN A 75 -19.61 -4.59 -26.00
CA ASN A 75 -18.29 -4.97 -26.53
C ASN A 75 -17.10 -4.59 -25.60
N PRO A 76 -17.11 -5.00 -24.31
CA PRO A 76 -16.12 -4.52 -23.35
C PRO A 76 -14.70 -5.01 -23.66
N THR A 77 -13.71 -4.15 -23.50
CA THR A 77 -12.30 -4.57 -23.42
C THR A 77 -11.96 -4.92 -21.98
N LEU A 78 -11.36 -6.09 -21.78
CA LEU A 78 -10.97 -6.60 -20.47
C LEU A 78 -9.46 -6.49 -20.31
N THR A 79 -9.02 -5.90 -19.20
CA THR A 79 -7.62 -5.87 -18.80
C THR A 79 -7.48 -6.38 -17.37
N VAL A 80 -6.64 -7.39 -17.14
CA VAL A 80 -6.31 -7.82 -15.77
C VAL A 80 -5.43 -6.74 -15.14
N ALA A 81 -6.02 -5.95 -14.24
CA ALA A 81 -5.33 -4.87 -13.55
C ALA A 81 -4.45 -5.40 -12.41
N ALA A 82 -4.91 -6.46 -11.73
CA ALA A 82 -4.13 -7.12 -10.69
C ALA A 82 -4.58 -8.57 -10.53
N TYR A 83 -3.64 -9.46 -10.22
CA TYR A 83 -3.93 -10.82 -9.79
C TYR A 83 -2.92 -11.26 -8.74
N ARG A 84 -3.42 -11.55 -7.53
CA ARG A 84 -2.69 -12.14 -6.41
C ARG A 84 -3.30 -13.53 -6.17
N PRO A 85 -2.62 -14.61 -6.62
CA PRO A 85 -3.11 -15.97 -6.55
C PRO A 85 -3.63 -16.33 -5.16
N GLY A 86 -4.79 -16.99 -5.10
CA GLY A 86 -5.49 -17.41 -3.89
C GLY A 86 -6.02 -16.25 -3.03
N LYS A 87 -5.83 -14.97 -3.43
CA LYS A 87 -6.13 -13.80 -2.58
C LYS A 87 -7.12 -12.84 -3.23
N ARG A 88 -6.80 -12.32 -4.42
CA ARG A 88 -7.68 -11.38 -5.15
C ARG A 88 -7.31 -11.27 -6.63
N ALA A 89 -8.29 -10.91 -7.46
CA ALA A 89 -8.06 -10.41 -8.82
C ALA A 89 -8.86 -9.12 -9.04
N VAL A 90 -8.41 -8.28 -9.97
CA VAL A 90 -9.12 -7.08 -10.42
C VAL A 90 -9.05 -7.04 -11.93
N VAL A 91 -10.20 -6.99 -12.58
CA VAL A 91 -10.35 -6.85 -14.03
C VAL A 91 -10.94 -5.48 -14.31
N ARG A 92 -10.20 -4.66 -15.06
CA ARG A 92 -10.72 -3.41 -15.63
C ARG A 92 -11.57 -3.76 -16.85
N VAL A 93 -12.75 -3.17 -16.90
CA VAL A 93 -13.71 -3.30 -17.99
C VAL A 93 -13.87 -1.93 -18.62
N ASP A 94 -13.43 -1.77 -19.86
CA ASP A 94 -13.62 -0.56 -20.65
C ASP A 94 -14.68 -0.78 -21.72
N ALA A 95 -15.75 0.01 -21.68
CA ALA A 95 -16.83 -0.02 -22.65
C ALA A 95 -17.27 1.41 -23.01
N PRO A 96 -17.97 1.63 -24.15
CA PRO A 96 -18.45 2.96 -24.53
C PRO A 96 -19.33 3.62 -23.47
N GLU A 97 -20.07 2.84 -22.69
CA GLU A 97 -20.97 3.35 -21.67
C GLU A 97 -20.26 3.81 -20.40
N ARG A 98 -19.13 3.17 -20.04
CA ARG A 98 -18.39 3.40 -18.80
C ARG A 98 -17.14 2.51 -18.68
N THR A 99 -16.24 2.93 -17.80
CA THR A 99 -15.21 2.07 -17.21
C THR A 99 -15.68 1.53 -15.85
N LEU A 100 -15.47 0.23 -15.62
CA LEU A 100 -15.75 -0.45 -14.36
C LEU A 100 -14.55 -1.28 -13.90
N PHE A 101 -14.52 -1.65 -12.63
CA PHE A 101 -13.58 -2.63 -12.11
C PHE A 101 -14.34 -3.79 -11.46
N ILE A 102 -14.10 -5.00 -11.95
CA ILE A 102 -14.60 -6.22 -11.32
C ILE A 102 -13.51 -6.72 -10.38
N LYS A 103 -13.77 -6.66 -9.08
CA LYS A 103 -12.88 -7.14 -8.02
C LYS A 103 -13.36 -8.50 -7.54
N ILE A 104 -12.47 -9.47 -7.60
CA ILE A 104 -12.70 -10.85 -7.21
C ILE A 104 -11.90 -11.11 -5.96
N VAL A 105 -12.56 -11.61 -4.92
CA VAL A 105 -11.98 -11.92 -3.62
C VAL A 105 -12.52 -13.25 -3.13
N ARG A 106 -11.96 -13.77 -2.04
CA ARG A 106 -12.55 -14.92 -1.33
C ARG A 106 -13.99 -14.58 -0.91
N PRO A 107 -14.97 -15.49 -1.04
CA PRO A 107 -16.39 -15.24 -0.72
C PRO A 107 -16.64 -14.51 0.60
N HIS A 108 -15.99 -14.97 1.68
CA HIS A 108 -16.13 -14.38 3.02
C HIS A 108 -15.64 -12.93 3.15
N ARG A 109 -14.91 -12.39 2.16
CA ARG A 109 -14.39 -11.03 2.14
C ARG A 109 -15.35 -10.01 1.53
N VAL A 110 -16.38 -10.44 0.79
CA VAL A 110 -17.30 -9.54 0.08
C VAL A 110 -18.00 -8.60 1.05
N ALA A 111 -18.76 -9.13 2.01
CA ALA A 111 -19.55 -8.30 2.93
C ALA A 111 -18.69 -7.32 3.78
N PRO A 112 -17.52 -7.72 4.33
CA PRO A 112 -16.61 -6.77 4.97
C PRO A 112 -16.16 -5.63 4.05
N ILE A 113 -15.78 -5.93 2.80
CA ILE A 113 -15.33 -4.90 1.84
C ILE A 113 -16.47 -3.93 1.50
N VAL A 114 -17.67 -4.46 1.21
CA VAL A 114 -18.84 -3.61 0.92
C VAL A 114 -19.11 -2.64 2.07
N ARG A 115 -19.12 -3.14 3.31
CA ARG A 115 -19.34 -2.32 4.51
C ARG A 115 -18.29 -1.22 4.65
N THR A 116 -17.01 -1.52 4.43
CA THR A 116 -15.94 -0.51 4.49
C THR A 116 -16.16 0.59 3.44
N HIS A 117 -16.49 0.23 2.19
CA HIS A 117 -16.78 1.21 1.14
C HIS A 117 -17.99 2.09 1.49
N GLU A 118 -19.07 1.51 2.02
CA GLU A 118 -20.26 2.25 2.46
C GLU A 118 -19.93 3.23 3.61
N GLN A 119 -19.16 2.79 4.61
CA GLN A 119 -18.77 3.62 5.74
C GLN A 119 -17.85 4.78 5.32
N PHE A 120 -16.89 4.53 4.44
CA PHE A 120 -16.00 5.56 3.90
C PHE A 120 -16.79 6.58 3.06
N ALA A 121 -17.66 6.11 2.17
CA ALA A 121 -18.50 6.98 1.36
C ALA A 121 -19.45 7.83 2.23
N ALA A 122 -20.05 7.24 3.28
CA ALA A 122 -20.91 7.96 4.22
C ALA A 122 -20.15 9.03 5.02
N ALA A 123 -18.85 8.84 5.26
CA ALA A 123 -17.97 9.85 5.86
C ALA A 123 -17.49 10.93 4.86
N GLY A 124 -17.98 10.89 3.61
CA GLY A 124 -17.64 11.86 2.56
C GLY A 124 -16.25 11.65 1.95
N LEU A 125 -15.66 10.45 2.10
CA LEU A 125 -14.39 10.12 1.46
C LEU A 125 -14.61 9.77 -0.02
N PRO A 126 -13.71 10.17 -0.93
CA PRO A 126 -13.85 9.94 -2.37
C PRO A 126 -13.43 8.51 -2.76
N VAL A 127 -14.07 7.50 -2.17
CA VAL A 127 -13.82 6.08 -2.47
C VAL A 127 -14.74 5.61 -3.60
N PRO A 128 -14.36 4.59 -4.39
CA PRO A 128 -15.26 4.09 -5.42
C PRO A 128 -16.48 3.42 -4.77
N ARG A 129 -17.67 3.77 -5.23
CA ARG A 129 -18.92 3.08 -4.90
C ARG A 129 -18.88 1.63 -5.38
N VAL A 130 -19.42 0.76 -4.54
CA VAL A 130 -19.79 -0.61 -4.94
C VAL A 130 -21.12 -0.53 -5.69
N LEU A 131 -21.09 -0.83 -6.99
CA LEU A 131 -22.27 -0.80 -7.85
C LEU A 131 -23.07 -2.10 -7.77
N ALA A 132 -22.38 -3.23 -7.57
CA ALA A 132 -22.97 -4.53 -7.36
C ALA A 132 -22.01 -5.43 -6.56
N SER A 133 -22.56 -6.41 -5.83
CA SER A 133 -21.78 -7.44 -5.15
C SER A 133 -22.53 -8.76 -5.10
N ARG A 134 -21.81 -9.88 -5.15
CA ARG A 134 -22.36 -11.23 -5.04
C ARG A 134 -21.56 -12.04 -4.01
N GLY A 135 -22.25 -12.82 -3.19
CA GLY A 135 -21.66 -13.51 -2.03
C GLY A 135 -20.61 -14.57 -2.37
N ASP A 136 -20.45 -14.93 -3.64
CA ASP A 136 -19.48 -15.89 -4.16
C ASP A 136 -18.11 -15.27 -4.49
N GLY A 137 -17.89 -13.99 -4.17
CA GLY A 137 -16.58 -13.34 -4.27
C GLY A 137 -16.50 -12.16 -5.24
N LEU A 138 -17.60 -11.78 -5.88
CA LEU A 138 -17.62 -10.74 -6.90
C LEU A 138 -18.05 -9.37 -6.34
N LEU A 139 -17.29 -8.33 -6.69
CA LEU A 139 -17.69 -6.92 -6.53
C LEU A 139 -17.50 -6.17 -7.84
N VAL A 140 -18.43 -5.27 -8.17
CA VAL A 140 -18.29 -4.31 -9.28
C VAL A 140 -18.15 -2.92 -8.68
N LEU A 141 -17.04 -2.27 -8.99
CA LEU A 141 -16.67 -0.94 -8.49
C LEU A 141 -16.71 0.07 -9.63
N GLU A 142 -17.10 1.30 -9.30
CA GLU A 142 -16.97 2.43 -10.23
C GLU A 142 -15.50 2.85 -10.42
N LEU A 143 -15.23 3.53 -11.53
CA LEU A 143 -13.94 4.19 -11.75
C LEU A 143 -13.75 5.32 -10.74
N VAL A 144 -12.60 5.34 -10.06
CA VAL A 144 -12.15 6.49 -9.28
C VAL A 144 -11.73 7.62 -10.22
N ARG A 145 -12.20 8.83 -9.94
CA ARG A 145 -11.90 10.02 -10.76
C ARG A 145 -10.48 10.52 -10.52
N GLY A 146 -9.90 11.10 -11.57
CA GLY A 146 -8.56 11.69 -11.53
C GLY A 146 -7.46 10.70 -11.89
N VAL A 147 -6.23 11.06 -11.55
CA VAL A 147 -5.02 10.27 -11.80
C VAL A 147 -4.28 9.99 -10.50
N PRO A 148 -3.47 8.92 -10.40
CA PRO A 148 -2.65 8.67 -9.21
C PRO A 148 -1.74 9.87 -8.91
N ALA A 149 -1.71 10.32 -7.65
CA ALA A 149 -0.92 11.48 -7.23
C ALA A 149 0.58 11.30 -7.54
N GLY A 150 1.09 10.07 -7.48
CA GLY A 150 2.48 9.74 -7.81
C GLY A 150 2.86 10.07 -9.25
N SER A 151 1.91 10.03 -10.18
CA SER A 151 2.11 10.41 -11.59
C SER A 151 2.25 11.92 -11.80
N ARG A 152 1.79 12.72 -10.83
CA ARG A 152 1.81 14.20 -10.82
C ARG A 152 2.78 14.76 -9.78
N ILE A 153 3.76 13.96 -9.35
CA ILE A 153 4.63 14.30 -8.23
C ILE A 153 5.37 15.63 -8.39
N THR A 154 5.78 15.97 -9.62
CA THR A 154 6.43 17.26 -9.94
C THR A 154 5.48 18.45 -9.82
N ASP A 155 4.19 18.25 -10.06
CA ASP A 155 3.18 19.31 -9.98
C ASP A 155 2.76 19.60 -8.53
N ILE A 156 2.83 18.59 -7.67
CA ILE A 156 2.35 18.66 -6.28
C ILE A 156 3.45 18.83 -5.24
N ALA A 157 4.72 18.53 -5.57
CA ALA A 157 5.81 18.47 -4.59
C ALA A 157 6.03 19.78 -3.81
N ASP A 158 5.84 20.90 -4.50
CA ASP A 158 6.05 22.24 -3.95
C ASP A 158 4.70 22.99 -3.71
N ASP A 159 3.56 22.31 -3.88
CA ASP A 159 2.23 22.91 -3.67
C ASP A 159 1.71 22.65 -2.24
N PRO A 160 1.67 23.66 -1.36
CA PRO A 160 1.20 23.49 0.01
C PRO A 160 -0.28 23.09 0.09
N ARG A 161 -1.08 23.34 -0.96
CA ARG A 161 -2.49 22.94 -1.01
C ARG A 161 -2.66 21.43 -1.12
N PHE A 162 -1.70 20.72 -1.73
CA PHE A 162 -1.72 19.27 -1.77
C PHE A 162 -1.50 18.68 -0.38
N VAL A 163 -0.49 19.17 0.35
CA VAL A 163 -0.20 18.74 1.73
C VAL A 163 -1.41 19.01 2.65
N ALA A 164 -2.03 20.18 2.53
CA ALA A 164 -3.26 20.49 3.25
C ALA A 164 -4.43 19.56 2.87
N SER A 165 -4.56 19.19 1.59
CA SER A 165 -5.58 18.24 1.12
C SER A 165 -5.35 16.84 1.66
N LEU A 166 -4.10 16.38 1.74
CA LEU A 166 -3.73 15.10 2.35
C LEU A 166 -4.04 15.09 3.85
N ALA A 167 -3.72 16.15 4.59
CA ALA A 167 -4.08 16.27 6.00
C ALA A 167 -5.61 16.28 6.21
N ALA A 168 -6.36 16.94 5.32
CA ALA A 168 -7.82 16.91 5.35
C ALA A 168 -8.39 15.53 5.00
N LEU A 169 -7.72 14.77 4.12
CA LEU A 169 -8.09 13.39 3.81
C LEU A 169 -7.92 12.49 5.04
N THR A 170 -6.74 12.47 5.67
CA THR A 170 -6.48 11.64 6.85
C THR A 170 -7.35 12.03 8.03
N GLY A 171 -7.61 13.34 8.22
CA GLY A 171 -8.56 13.83 9.21
C GLY A 171 -9.99 13.32 8.99
N ARG A 172 -10.43 13.15 7.73
CA ARG A 172 -11.73 12.53 7.42
C ARG A 172 -11.72 11.02 7.62
N ILE A 173 -10.65 10.33 7.26
CA ILE A 173 -10.49 8.88 7.51
C ILE A 173 -10.66 8.59 9.00
N ALA A 174 -10.10 9.41 9.89
CA ALA A 174 -10.22 9.27 11.34
C ALA A 174 -11.66 9.32 11.87
N THR A 175 -12.61 9.90 11.12
CA THR A 175 -14.03 10.02 11.52
C THR A 175 -14.88 8.82 11.13
N VAL A 176 -14.36 7.89 10.34
CA VAL A 176 -15.13 6.74 9.85
C VAL A 176 -15.52 5.84 11.04
N PRO A 177 -16.80 5.42 11.17
CA PRO A 177 -17.27 4.65 12.33
C PRO A 177 -16.91 3.16 12.22
N MET A 178 -15.62 2.84 12.34
CA MET A 178 -15.12 1.46 12.34
C MET A 178 -14.55 1.10 13.71
N THR A 179 -14.60 -0.19 14.06
CA THR A 179 -14.06 -0.73 15.32
C THR A 179 -13.04 -1.86 15.10
N GLN A 180 -12.95 -2.37 13.87
CA GLN A 180 -11.92 -3.35 13.50
C GLN A 180 -10.53 -2.72 13.56
N GLN A 181 -9.52 -3.50 13.96
CA GLN A 181 -8.12 -3.06 13.87
C GLN A 181 -7.74 -2.85 12.41
N ALA A 182 -6.89 -1.85 12.15
CA ALA A 182 -6.23 -1.74 10.85
C ALA A 182 -5.41 -3.01 10.58
N ARG A 183 -5.13 -3.30 9.31
CA ARG A 183 -4.22 -4.40 8.98
C ARG A 183 -2.87 -4.17 9.67
N ALA A 184 -2.26 -5.28 10.10
CA ALA A 184 -0.99 -5.31 10.80
C ALA A 184 0.08 -4.42 10.14
N ASP A 185 0.71 -3.57 10.94
CA ASP A 185 1.87 -2.75 10.59
C ASP A 185 3.12 -3.65 10.43
N ALA A 186 4.15 -3.14 9.76
CA ALA A 186 5.46 -3.77 9.65
C ALA A 186 6.01 -4.22 11.02
N MET A 187 5.73 -3.45 12.07
CA MET A 187 6.15 -3.78 13.43
C MET A 187 5.31 -4.84 14.12
N ASP A 188 4.06 -5.07 13.69
CA ASP A 188 3.21 -6.12 14.26
C ASP A 188 3.73 -7.52 13.88
N HIS A 189 4.58 -7.62 12.85
CA HIS A 189 5.33 -8.80 12.45
C HIS A 189 6.86 -8.58 12.47
N ALA A 190 7.34 -7.68 13.34
CA ALA A 190 8.74 -7.26 13.41
C ALA A 190 9.73 -8.43 13.45
N ASP A 191 9.47 -9.45 14.27
CA ASP A 191 10.39 -10.60 14.41
C ASP A 191 10.59 -11.36 13.10
N TRP A 192 9.51 -11.53 12.32
CA TRP A 192 9.59 -12.19 11.03
C TRP A 192 10.33 -11.31 10.01
N HIS A 193 9.93 -10.04 9.89
CA HIS A 193 10.56 -9.10 8.96
C HIS A 193 12.05 -8.88 9.28
N ARG A 194 12.40 -8.78 10.57
CA ARG A 194 13.77 -8.71 11.08
C ARG A 194 14.56 -9.92 10.62
N ARG A 195 14.09 -11.15 10.92
CA ARG A 195 14.78 -12.38 10.50
C ARG A 195 14.96 -12.47 8.98
N THR A 196 13.92 -12.12 8.22
CA THR A 196 13.99 -12.13 6.75
C THR A 196 15.06 -11.16 6.25
N LEU A 197 15.09 -9.94 6.77
CA LEU A 197 16.02 -8.91 6.33
C LEU A 197 17.47 -9.21 6.77
N THR A 198 17.70 -9.67 8.01
CA THR A 198 19.04 -10.08 8.46
C THR A 198 19.57 -11.29 7.71
N THR A 199 18.70 -12.23 7.32
CA THR A 199 19.08 -13.36 6.46
C THR A 199 19.50 -12.88 5.07
N ALA A 200 18.80 -11.89 4.51
CA ALA A 200 19.09 -11.37 3.17
C ALA A 200 20.32 -10.44 3.14
N LEU A 201 20.61 -9.75 4.24
CA LEU A 201 21.72 -8.81 4.39
C LEU A 201 22.59 -9.17 5.62
N PRO A 202 23.34 -10.28 5.58
CA PRO A 202 24.11 -10.75 6.74
C PRO A 202 25.20 -9.77 7.19
N GLY A 203 25.72 -8.93 6.28
CA GLY A 203 26.71 -7.90 6.61
C GLY A 203 26.15 -6.74 7.45
N ASP A 204 24.85 -6.48 7.34
CA ASP A 204 24.16 -5.39 8.04
C ASP A 204 23.31 -5.88 9.22
N ALA A 205 23.43 -7.17 9.59
CA ALA A 205 22.55 -7.81 10.57
C ALA A 205 22.49 -7.07 11.92
N GLU A 206 23.65 -6.66 12.45
CA GLU A 206 23.70 -5.89 13.70
C GLU A 206 23.02 -4.52 13.57
N GLU A 207 23.14 -3.86 12.42
CA GLU A 207 22.47 -2.59 12.20
C GLU A 207 20.95 -2.77 12.12
N ILE A 208 20.49 -3.76 11.37
CA ILE A 208 19.08 -4.10 11.26
C ILE A 208 18.50 -4.33 12.66
N ASP A 209 19.17 -5.13 13.49
CA ASP A 209 18.74 -5.37 14.87
C ASP A 209 18.66 -4.06 15.67
N ARG A 210 19.69 -3.21 15.62
CA ARG A 210 19.69 -1.89 16.28
C ARG A 210 18.53 -1.00 15.83
N LEU A 211 18.21 -0.96 14.54
CA LEU A 211 17.13 -0.14 13.98
C LEU A 211 15.76 -0.62 14.45
N TYR A 212 15.48 -1.92 14.36
CA TYR A 212 14.24 -2.50 14.89
C TYR A 212 14.11 -2.27 16.40
N ASP A 213 15.19 -2.41 17.17
CA ASP A 213 15.17 -2.17 18.62
C ASP A 213 14.91 -0.69 18.94
N ALA A 214 15.49 0.24 18.18
CA ALA A 214 15.27 1.67 18.34
C ALA A 214 13.81 2.06 18.04
N ILE A 215 13.22 1.53 16.98
CA ILE A 215 11.80 1.72 16.65
C ILE A 215 10.91 1.13 17.75
N GLY A 216 11.20 -0.10 18.19
CA GLY A 216 10.47 -0.79 19.26
C GLY A 216 10.47 0.03 20.55
N ARG A 217 11.64 0.47 21.01
CA ARG A 217 11.78 1.31 22.21
C ARG A 217 10.98 2.61 22.14
N ARG A 218 11.01 3.30 20.99
CA ARG A 218 10.28 4.57 20.80
C ARG A 218 8.78 4.41 20.58
N SER A 219 8.33 3.18 20.33
CA SER A 219 6.91 2.83 20.24
C SER A 219 6.32 2.42 21.61
N ILE A 220 7.17 2.17 22.62
CA ILE A 220 6.72 1.87 23.99
C ILE A 220 5.93 3.07 24.52
N GLY A 221 4.71 2.82 24.98
CA GLY A 221 3.86 3.85 25.60
C GLY A 221 2.94 4.60 24.65
N TRP A 222 2.90 4.26 23.36
CA TRP A 222 1.86 4.78 22.47
C TRP A 222 0.48 4.34 22.99
N ALA A 223 -0.34 5.30 23.42
CA ALA A 223 -1.57 4.99 24.15
C ALA A 223 -2.68 4.54 23.19
N ALA A 224 -3.45 3.52 23.61
CA ALA A 224 -4.58 3.03 22.82
C ALA A 224 -5.66 4.11 22.58
N GLY A 225 -5.81 5.08 23.50
CA GLY A 225 -6.74 6.21 23.35
C GLY A 225 -6.36 7.23 22.28
N GLN A 226 -5.15 7.12 21.69
CA GLN A 226 -4.70 7.95 20.56
C GLN A 226 -4.94 7.26 19.21
N LYS A 227 -5.46 6.02 19.22
CA LYS A 227 -5.81 5.33 17.98
C LYS A 227 -7.07 5.94 17.40
N GLN A 228 -7.09 6.05 16.08
CA GLN A 228 -8.21 6.48 15.27
C GLN A 228 -8.31 5.54 14.07
N VAL A 229 -9.33 5.71 13.24
CA VAL A 229 -9.34 5.00 11.96
C VAL A 229 -8.23 5.56 11.07
N VAL A 230 -7.40 4.67 10.55
CA VAL A 230 -6.34 4.94 9.58
C VAL A 230 -6.61 4.14 8.31
N HIS A 231 -6.00 4.56 7.20
CA HIS A 231 -6.01 3.81 5.95
C HIS A 231 -5.27 2.48 6.11
N GLY A 232 -4.12 2.50 6.79
CA GLY A 232 -3.33 1.30 7.10
C GLY A 232 -2.38 0.84 5.99
N ASP A 233 -2.37 1.50 4.85
CA ASP A 233 -1.40 1.28 3.75
C ASP A 233 -1.29 2.53 2.84
N LEU A 234 -1.45 3.75 3.38
CA LEU A 234 -1.60 4.95 2.55
C LEU A 234 -0.34 5.29 1.75
N HIS A 235 -0.45 5.41 0.42
CA HIS A 235 0.60 5.94 -0.45
C HIS A 235 0.06 6.63 -1.71
N LEU A 236 0.93 7.31 -2.47
CA LEU A 236 0.51 8.19 -3.58
C LEU A 236 -0.11 7.46 -4.79
N GLU A 237 0.01 6.15 -4.90
CA GLU A 237 -0.69 5.39 -5.95
C GLU A 237 -2.13 5.01 -5.55
N GLN A 238 -2.49 5.20 -4.29
CA GLN A 238 -3.85 5.01 -3.78
C GLN A 238 -4.61 6.33 -3.65
N VAL A 239 -3.90 7.47 -3.65
CA VAL A 239 -4.48 8.81 -3.64
C VAL A 239 -4.59 9.29 -5.07
N PHE A 240 -5.80 9.67 -5.49
CA PHE A 240 -6.05 10.21 -6.82
C PHE A 240 -6.30 11.70 -6.72
N VAL A 241 -5.78 12.44 -7.69
CA VAL A 241 -5.90 13.89 -7.79
C VAL A 241 -6.59 14.29 -9.08
N ASP A 242 -7.23 15.46 -9.04
CA ASP A 242 -7.81 16.08 -10.22
C ASP A 242 -6.74 16.28 -11.31
N GLU A 243 -7.11 16.07 -12.57
CA GLU A 243 -6.16 16.14 -13.69
C GLU A 243 -5.71 17.58 -13.97
N ASP A 244 -6.66 18.51 -13.86
CA ASP A 244 -6.48 19.95 -14.09
C ASP A 244 -5.98 20.67 -12.84
N GLU A 245 -6.39 20.20 -11.66
CA GLU A 245 -5.97 20.73 -10.35
C GLU A 245 -5.28 19.66 -9.47
N PRO A 246 -4.03 19.24 -9.76
CA PRO A 246 -3.36 18.10 -9.09
C PRO A 246 -3.20 18.23 -7.57
N TRP A 247 -3.38 19.41 -6.99
CA TRP A 247 -3.39 19.58 -5.54
C TRP A 247 -4.67 19.07 -4.88
N ARG A 248 -5.76 18.93 -5.65
CA ARG A 248 -7.09 18.53 -5.16
C ARG A 248 -7.26 17.02 -5.24
N ILE A 249 -7.30 16.38 -4.07
CA ILE A 249 -7.58 14.94 -3.97
C ILE A 249 -9.02 14.66 -4.41
N SER A 250 -9.14 13.85 -5.46
CA SER A 250 -10.39 13.44 -6.11
C SER A 250 -10.76 11.98 -5.87
N GLY A 251 -9.86 11.19 -5.28
CA GLY A 251 -10.08 9.75 -5.10
C GLY A 251 -9.19 9.08 -4.07
N LEU A 252 -9.66 7.95 -3.53
CA LEU A 252 -8.95 7.08 -2.60
C LEU A 252 -9.23 5.61 -2.91
N LEU A 253 -8.18 4.79 -3.00
CA LEU A 253 -8.22 3.35 -3.30
C LEU A 253 -7.63 2.48 -2.18
N ASP A 254 -7.89 1.17 -2.27
CA ASP A 254 -7.34 0.10 -1.43
C ASP A 254 -7.60 0.25 0.10
N ILE A 255 -8.79 0.73 0.45
CA ILE A 255 -9.26 0.91 1.83
C ILE A 255 -9.51 -0.40 2.60
N ASP A 256 -9.21 -1.57 2.01
CA ASP A 256 -9.43 -2.88 2.65
C ASP A 256 -8.54 -3.10 3.89
N THR A 257 -7.48 -2.30 4.03
CA THR A 257 -6.53 -2.31 5.15
C THR A 257 -6.93 -1.39 6.29
N ALA A 258 -8.00 -0.60 6.11
CA ALA A 258 -8.42 0.41 7.05
C ALA A 258 -8.98 -0.15 8.35
N GLY A 259 -8.71 0.57 9.45
CA GLY A 259 -9.22 0.27 10.78
C GLY A 259 -8.50 1.07 11.86
N TRP A 260 -8.64 0.66 13.11
CA TRP A 260 -8.02 1.33 14.25
C TRP A 260 -6.49 1.20 14.23
N GLY A 261 -5.80 2.34 14.24
CA GLY A 261 -4.34 2.46 14.27
C GLY A 261 -3.90 3.85 14.72
N HIS A 262 -2.59 4.08 14.79
CA HIS A 262 -2.06 5.40 15.11
C HIS A 262 -2.00 6.26 13.84
N PRO A 263 -2.59 7.46 13.80
CA PRO A 263 -2.61 8.32 12.61
C PRO A 263 -1.24 8.59 11.97
N VAL A 264 -0.19 8.69 12.79
CA VAL A 264 1.20 8.86 12.33
C VAL A 264 1.66 7.73 11.41
N ARG A 265 1.05 6.54 11.46
CA ARG A 265 1.37 5.40 10.58
C ARG A 265 1.05 5.69 9.12
N ASP A 266 -0.10 6.30 8.82
CA ASP A 266 -0.45 6.66 7.44
C ASP A 266 0.54 7.69 6.88
N ILE A 267 0.96 8.65 7.71
CA ILE A 267 1.97 9.64 7.32
C ILE A 267 3.33 8.98 7.13
N GLY A 268 3.73 8.09 8.04
CA GLY A 268 4.95 7.30 7.92
C GLY A 268 4.99 6.47 6.64
N ALA A 269 3.87 5.85 6.27
CA ALA A 269 3.73 5.08 5.03
C ALA A 269 3.85 5.98 3.78
N VAL A 270 3.18 7.14 3.75
CA VAL A 270 3.30 8.10 2.65
C VAL A 270 4.74 8.57 2.48
N VAL A 271 5.40 8.98 3.57
CA VAL A 271 6.77 9.48 3.54
C VAL A 271 7.76 8.38 3.14
N ALA A 272 7.63 7.17 3.69
CA ALA A 272 8.48 6.04 3.33
C ALA A 272 8.32 5.66 1.85
N HIS A 273 7.08 5.62 1.34
CA HIS A 273 6.82 5.36 -0.06
C HIS A 273 7.42 6.45 -0.95
N LEU A 274 7.35 7.73 -0.57
CA LEU A 274 7.98 8.82 -1.31
C LEU A 274 9.51 8.68 -1.37
N VAL A 275 10.15 8.25 -0.28
CA VAL A 275 11.59 7.93 -0.28
C VAL A 275 11.88 6.80 -1.27
N VAL A 276 11.11 5.71 -1.25
CA VAL A 276 11.26 4.59 -2.20
C VAL A 276 11.06 5.05 -3.64
N THR A 277 10.02 5.84 -3.91
CA THR A 277 9.74 6.46 -5.21
C THR A 277 10.92 7.33 -5.67
N GLY A 278 11.48 8.14 -4.77
CA GLY A 278 12.64 8.98 -5.03
C GLY A 278 13.87 8.18 -5.48
N LEU A 279 14.20 7.11 -4.74
CA LEU A 279 15.29 6.19 -5.09
C LEU A 279 15.03 5.50 -6.44
N TRP A 280 13.79 5.05 -6.68
CA TRP A 280 13.41 4.37 -7.91
C TRP A 280 13.59 5.27 -9.14
N HIS A 281 13.15 6.54 -9.08
CA HIS A 281 13.32 7.49 -10.18
C HIS A 281 14.80 7.79 -10.46
N ARG A 282 15.60 8.03 -9.43
CA ARG A 282 17.05 8.27 -9.58
C ARG A 282 17.77 7.11 -10.21
N SER A 283 17.44 5.87 -9.81
CA SER A 283 18.05 4.67 -10.41
C SER A 283 17.78 4.55 -11.92
N ARG A 284 16.79 5.28 -12.44
CA ARG A 284 16.41 5.35 -13.85
C ARG A 284 16.82 6.64 -14.55
N GLY A 285 17.62 7.48 -13.89
CA GLY A 285 18.10 8.75 -14.45
C GLY A 285 17.09 9.91 -14.38
N ASP A 286 15.96 9.75 -13.68
CA ASP A 286 14.96 10.80 -13.50
C ASP A 286 15.21 11.56 -12.19
N ALA A 287 16.25 12.38 -12.19
CA ALA A 287 16.68 13.12 -11.00
C ALA A 287 15.64 14.16 -10.54
N GLU A 288 14.88 14.73 -11.47
CA GLU A 288 13.85 15.74 -11.19
C GLU A 288 12.70 15.15 -10.38
N ARG A 289 12.08 14.05 -10.87
CA ARG A 289 11.03 13.37 -10.11
C ARG A 289 11.56 12.80 -8.80
N GLY A 290 12.80 12.31 -8.80
CA GLY A 290 13.47 11.86 -7.58
C GLY A 290 13.53 12.95 -6.51
N ALA A 291 13.98 14.16 -6.89
CA ALA A 291 14.03 15.29 -5.98
C ALA A 291 12.63 15.82 -5.58
N ALA A 292 11.66 15.77 -6.50
CA ALA A 292 10.27 16.15 -6.20
C ALA A 292 9.67 15.25 -5.11
N ALA A 293 9.91 13.93 -5.20
CA ALA A 293 9.45 12.98 -4.19
C ALA A 293 10.02 13.28 -2.80
N GLU A 294 11.31 13.61 -2.71
CA GLU A 294 11.95 13.97 -1.44
C GLU A 294 11.41 15.27 -0.87
N ARG A 295 11.26 16.33 -1.69
CA ARG A 295 10.69 17.60 -1.22
C ARG A 295 9.28 17.41 -0.67
N LEU A 296 8.48 16.57 -1.32
CA LEU A 296 7.14 16.23 -0.84
C LEU A 296 7.17 15.42 0.44
N ALA A 297 8.07 14.43 0.56
CA ALA A 297 8.24 13.63 1.77
C ALA A 297 8.55 14.52 2.98
N ASP A 298 9.48 15.45 2.77
CA ASP A 298 9.88 16.48 3.71
C ASP A 298 8.73 17.41 4.11
N ALA A 299 7.95 17.88 3.12
CA ALA A 299 6.81 18.76 3.36
C ALA A 299 5.70 18.08 4.17
N VAL A 300 5.39 16.82 3.86
CA VAL A 300 4.39 16.01 4.56
C VAL A 300 4.83 15.73 6.01
N ALA A 301 6.10 15.34 6.21
CA ALA A 301 6.63 15.10 7.56
C ALA A 301 6.61 16.38 8.42
N ARG A 302 7.01 17.52 7.85
CA ARG A 302 6.99 18.82 8.54
C ARG A 302 5.58 19.28 8.91
N ASP A 303 4.61 19.15 7.99
CA ASP A 303 3.21 19.50 8.26
C ASP A 303 2.62 18.63 9.39
N TRP A 304 2.92 17.32 9.41
CA TRP A 304 2.49 16.44 10.50
C TRP A 304 3.03 16.88 11.85
N VAL A 305 4.33 17.16 11.95
CA VAL A 305 4.97 17.64 13.18
C VAL A 305 4.39 18.98 13.64
N ALA A 306 4.14 19.90 12.70
CA ALA A 306 3.56 21.20 13.01
C ALA A 306 2.12 21.09 13.56
N ARG A 307 1.32 20.16 13.04
CA ARG A 307 -0.06 19.91 13.52
C ARG A 307 -0.11 19.08 14.81
N ASN A 308 0.90 18.25 15.06
CA ASN A 308 0.93 17.30 16.17
C ASN A 308 2.23 17.44 17.01
N PRO A 309 2.51 18.61 17.60
CA PRO A 309 3.78 18.87 18.28
C PRO A 309 4.03 17.94 19.48
N GLN A 310 2.97 17.42 20.11
CA GLN A 310 3.06 16.46 21.22
C GLN A 310 3.37 15.02 20.78
N GLU A 311 3.32 14.75 19.48
CA GLU A 311 3.58 13.42 18.89
C GLU A 311 4.70 13.50 17.84
N ALA A 312 5.46 14.60 17.84
CA ALA A 312 6.50 14.87 16.85
C ALA A 312 7.57 13.76 16.83
N GLU A 313 7.91 13.21 17.99
CA GLU A 313 8.91 12.14 18.11
C GLU A 313 8.46 10.81 17.47
N ARG A 314 7.16 10.65 17.16
CA ARG A 314 6.60 9.42 16.58
C ARG A 314 6.81 9.30 15.08
N ILE A 315 7.08 10.41 14.40
CA ILE A 315 7.19 10.42 12.93
C ILE A 315 8.39 9.57 12.45
N GLY A 316 9.53 9.69 13.11
CA GLY A 316 10.75 8.94 12.79
C GLY A 316 10.55 7.42 12.86
N PRO A 317 10.07 6.87 13.99
CA PRO A 317 9.71 5.46 14.12
C PRO A 317 8.68 4.98 13.09
N ALA A 318 7.65 5.78 12.80
CA ALA A 318 6.63 5.41 11.82
C ALA A 318 7.18 5.31 10.39
N ILE A 319 8.02 6.28 9.98
CA ILE A 319 8.74 6.24 8.70
C ILE A 319 9.69 5.03 8.67
N GLY A 320 10.50 4.87 9.72
CA GLY A 320 11.50 3.82 9.80
C GLY A 320 10.91 2.41 9.71
N ALA A 321 9.79 2.16 10.39
CA ALA A 321 9.09 0.87 10.31
C ALA A 321 8.71 0.51 8.86
N GLN A 322 8.20 1.49 8.10
CA GLN A 322 7.77 1.30 6.71
C GLN A 322 8.97 1.16 5.75
N LEU A 323 10.04 1.93 5.97
CA LEU A 323 11.29 1.78 5.21
C LEU A 323 11.92 0.40 5.40
N LEU A 324 11.92 -0.16 6.62
CA LEU A 324 12.41 -1.52 6.88
C LEU A 324 11.56 -2.60 6.20
N ALA A 325 10.24 -2.41 6.13
CA ALA A 325 9.35 -3.31 5.38
C ALA A 325 9.68 -3.31 3.88
N HIS A 326 9.88 -2.12 3.29
CA HIS A 326 10.33 -2.00 1.91
C HIS A 326 11.72 -2.59 1.68
N ALA A 327 12.66 -2.40 2.61
CA ALA A 327 14.00 -2.99 2.54
C ALA A 327 13.93 -4.52 2.49
N GLY A 328 13.09 -5.14 3.34
CA GLY A 328 12.81 -6.58 3.29
C GLY A 328 12.26 -7.04 1.93
N GLY A 329 11.32 -6.29 1.38
CA GLY A 329 10.77 -6.55 0.04
C GLY A 329 11.82 -6.48 -1.07
N GLN A 330 12.75 -5.53 -1.01
CA GLN A 330 13.82 -5.38 -2.01
C GLN A 330 14.92 -6.42 -1.84
N ALA A 331 15.35 -6.69 -0.62
CA ALA A 331 16.43 -7.63 -0.32
C ALA A 331 16.05 -9.07 -0.71
N THR A 332 14.80 -9.47 -0.48
CA THR A 332 14.31 -10.83 -0.82
C THR A 332 14.22 -11.10 -2.32
N THR A 333 14.36 -10.08 -3.17
CA THR A 333 14.50 -10.30 -4.62
C THR A 333 15.81 -11.01 -4.98
N GLY A 334 16.82 -10.96 -4.10
CA GLY A 334 18.16 -11.52 -4.33
C GLY A 334 18.96 -10.82 -5.43
N SER A 335 18.42 -9.76 -6.03
CA SER A 335 19.10 -9.01 -7.09
C SER A 335 20.10 -8.01 -6.49
N ALA A 336 21.22 -7.76 -7.20
CA ALA A 336 22.20 -6.75 -6.76
C ALA A 336 21.57 -5.36 -6.57
N ASN A 337 20.65 -4.98 -7.47
CA ASN A 337 19.89 -3.73 -7.34
C ASN A 337 18.95 -3.73 -6.13
N GLY A 338 18.30 -4.85 -5.85
CA GLY A 338 17.42 -5.00 -4.67
C GLY A 338 18.20 -4.90 -3.36
N ILE A 339 19.37 -5.54 -3.27
CA ILE A 339 20.29 -5.43 -2.13
C ILE A 339 20.76 -3.98 -1.94
N ALA A 340 21.28 -3.33 -2.99
CA ALA A 340 21.74 -1.95 -2.90
C ALA A 340 20.60 -0.97 -2.52
N THR A 341 19.39 -1.22 -3.01
CA THR A 341 18.21 -0.43 -2.60
C THR A 341 17.87 -0.67 -1.13
N ALA A 342 17.94 -1.91 -0.65
CA ALA A 342 17.70 -2.22 0.76
C ALA A 342 18.71 -1.53 1.69
N GLU A 343 20.00 -1.52 1.34
CA GLU A 343 21.05 -0.79 2.08
C GLU A 343 20.77 0.72 2.13
N GLN A 344 20.34 1.33 1.02
CA GLN A 344 19.92 2.74 0.99
C GLN A 344 18.71 2.99 1.91
N LEU A 345 17.76 2.05 1.98
CA LEU A 345 16.61 2.14 2.87
C LEU A 345 16.99 1.96 4.35
N LEU A 346 18.02 1.17 4.67
CA LEU A 346 18.61 1.12 6.02
C LEU A 346 19.21 2.48 6.41
N ALA A 347 19.97 3.10 5.50
CA ALA A 347 20.53 4.44 5.72
C ALA A 347 19.43 5.51 5.91
N ALA A 348 18.36 5.45 5.10
CA ALA A 348 17.21 6.33 5.25
C ALA A 348 16.46 6.09 6.58
N THR A 349 16.33 4.84 7.01
CA THR A 349 15.75 4.49 8.32
C THR A 349 16.57 5.09 9.45
N ARG A 350 17.91 4.99 9.38
CA ARG A 350 18.82 5.60 10.35
C ARG A 350 18.64 7.12 10.42
N ALA A 351 18.52 7.78 9.27
CA ALA A 351 18.28 9.22 9.18
C ALA A 351 16.93 9.61 9.78
N ALA A 352 15.86 8.87 9.50
CA ALA A 352 14.52 9.10 10.06
C ALA A 352 14.50 8.94 11.60
N LEU A 353 15.38 8.08 12.15
CA LEU A 353 15.53 7.87 13.59
C LEU A 353 16.50 8.84 14.26
N ALA A 354 17.21 9.69 13.52
CA ALA A 354 18.07 10.70 14.12
C ALA A 354 17.21 11.71 14.91
N GLU A 355 17.60 12.00 16.15
CA GLU A 355 16.95 13.08 16.88
C GLU A 355 17.28 14.42 16.22
N PRO A 356 16.32 15.35 16.10
CA PRO A 356 16.65 16.70 15.66
C PRO A 356 17.68 17.27 16.64
N ALA A 357 18.77 17.82 16.11
CA ALA A 357 19.80 18.46 16.94
C ALA A 357 19.13 19.45 17.91
N PRO A 358 19.49 19.45 19.21
CA PRO A 358 18.92 20.40 20.15
C PRO A 358 19.18 21.81 19.61
N SER A 359 18.10 22.56 19.37
CA SER A 359 18.19 23.95 19.00
C SER A 359 18.79 24.68 20.20
N LEU A 360 20.07 25.05 20.10
CA LEU A 360 20.69 25.91 21.10
C LEU A 360 19.83 27.18 21.20
N PRO A 361 19.38 27.59 22.40
CA PRO A 361 18.61 28.81 22.54
C PRO A 361 19.45 29.96 21.99
N SER A 362 18.92 30.68 21.01
CA SER A 362 19.47 31.92 20.50
C SER A 362 19.36 32.99 21.58
N GLY A 363 20.27 32.92 22.56
CA GLY A 363 20.38 33.88 23.63
C GLY A 363 20.78 35.23 23.06
N SER A 364 19.80 36.10 22.80
CA SER A 364 19.99 37.54 22.67
C SER A 364 20.18 38.19 24.05
N GLY A 365 21.11 37.65 24.83
CA GLY A 365 21.58 38.28 26.06
C GLY A 365 22.72 39.23 25.75
N ARG A 366 22.44 40.49 25.41
CA ARG A 366 23.45 41.55 25.45
C ARG A 366 24.03 41.60 26.88
N PRO A 367 25.36 41.52 27.07
CA PRO A 367 25.94 41.73 28.39
C PRO A 367 25.69 43.19 28.83
N ARG A 368 25.12 43.35 30.03
CA ARG A 368 25.02 44.64 30.70
C ARG A 368 26.43 45.17 30.94
N SER A 369 26.67 46.39 30.49
CA SER A 369 27.89 47.17 30.70
C SER A 369 28.19 47.28 32.20
N ALA A 370 29.41 46.93 32.60
CA ALA A 370 29.93 47.19 33.95
C ALA A 370 30.20 48.69 34.13
N PRO A 371 30.07 49.25 35.35
CA PRO A 371 30.35 50.65 35.61
C PRO A 371 31.87 50.88 35.69
N ARG A 372 32.33 51.99 35.11
CA ARG A 372 33.70 52.47 35.30
C ARG A 372 33.89 53.01 36.71
N VAL A 373 34.93 52.55 37.40
CA VAL A 373 35.64 53.27 38.46
C VAL A 373 37.09 53.39 38.01
#